data_AF-A0A2H5Q6N3-F1
#
_entry.id   AF-A0A2H5Q6N3-F1
#
_cell.length_a   1.000
_cell.length_b   1.000
_cell.length_c   1.000
_cell.angle_alpha   90.00
_cell.angle_beta   90.00
_cell.angle_gamma   90.00
#
_symmetry.space_group_name_H-M   'P 1'
#
loop_
_entity.id
_entity.type
_entity.pdbx_description
1 polymer ?
#
loop_
_entity_poly.entity_id
_entity_poly.type
_entity_poly.pdbx_seq_one_letter_code
_entity_poly.pdbx_strand_id
1 'polypeptide(L)'
;MPVKAAQTSFRDRTFEFQSVAERLRKTVSSQNGPSSSSKADEQRSAVTLQSEFNRRASKIGLGIHHTSQKLAKLAKLAKRTSVFDDPTMEIQELTAVIKQDITALNSAVVDLQLVSNSRNDGISSDTTSHSTTVVDDLKNRLMSATKEFKEVLTMRTENLKVHESRRQLFSSTASKDSANPFVRQRPLATRSAAASTSSSPPPWANGSPSSSQLFPRIDENMDDTMANVEGAQGALLKYLNSISSNRWLMIKIFFVLIFFLMIFLFFVA
;
A
#
# COMPACT_ATOMS: atom_id res chain seq x y z
N MET A 1 -32.01 8.78 -39.59
CA MET A 1 -32.47 10.07 -38.99
C MET A 1 -32.15 10.05 -37.49
N PRO A 2 -31.80 11.20 -36.89
CA PRO A 2 -30.76 11.32 -35.86
C PRO A 2 -31.21 11.11 -34.40
N VAL A 3 -30.20 10.84 -33.57
CA VAL A 3 -30.24 10.50 -32.14
C VAL A 3 -30.56 11.76 -31.29
N LYS A 4 -31.56 11.69 -30.40
CA LYS A 4 -31.95 12.78 -29.51
C LYS A 4 -31.10 12.74 -28.24
N ALA A 5 -30.22 13.73 -28.07
CA ALA A 5 -29.34 13.87 -26.90
C ALA A 5 -30.13 14.23 -25.63
N ALA A 6 -29.81 13.56 -24.52
CA ALA A 6 -30.35 13.87 -23.19
C ALA A 6 -29.79 15.21 -22.69
N GLN A 7 -30.67 16.18 -22.48
CA GLN A 7 -30.33 17.48 -21.88
C GLN A 7 -30.17 17.31 -20.37
N THR A 8 -28.94 17.37 -19.86
CA THR A 8 -28.67 17.59 -18.44
C THR A 8 -29.06 19.02 -18.10
N SER A 9 -30.22 19.20 -17.46
CA SER A 9 -30.67 20.50 -16.97
C SER A 9 -29.73 20.97 -15.85
N PHE A 10 -28.85 21.92 -16.17
CA PHE A 10 -28.18 22.75 -15.18
C PHE A 10 -29.26 23.64 -14.57
N ARG A 11 -29.78 23.23 -13.40
CA ARG A 11 -30.81 23.96 -12.68
C ARG A 11 -30.15 25.12 -11.94
N ASP A 12 -30.40 26.34 -12.38
CA ASP A 12 -29.88 27.56 -11.74
C ASP A 12 -30.55 27.78 -10.37
N ARG A 13 -29.81 27.51 -9.30
CA ARG A 13 -30.28 27.63 -7.91
C ARG A 13 -29.95 28.98 -7.27
N THR A 14 -29.49 29.95 -8.07
CA THR A 14 -29.10 31.28 -7.57
C THR A 14 -30.26 32.01 -6.91
N PHE A 15 -31.48 31.82 -7.43
CA PHE A 15 -32.70 32.42 -6.87
C PHE A 15 -33.07 31.84 -5.50
N GLU A 16 -32.92 30.51 -5.32
CA GLU A 16 -33.13 29.88 -4.02
C GLU A 16 -32.14 30.43 -2.99
N PHE A 17 -30.86 30.55 -3.36
CA PHE A 17 -29.83 31.12 -2.49
C PHE A 17 -30.11 32.59 -2.10
N GLN A 18 -30.48 33.43 -3.06
CA GLN A 18 -30.85 34.83 -2.79
C GLN A 18 -32.06 34.93 -1.84
N SER A 19 -33.08 34.08 -2.05
CA SER A 19 -34.26 34.09 -1.19
C SER A 19 -33.94 33.70 0.26
N VAL A 20 -32.98 32.78 0.47
CA VAL A 20 -32.50 32.38 1.80
C VAL A 20 -31.65 33.50 2.42
N ALA A 21 -30.77 34.12 1.64
CA ALA A 21 -29.94 35.24 2.09
C ALA A 21 -30.78 36.45 2.52
N GLU A 22 -31.84 36.77 1.78
CA GLU A 22 -32.76 37.85 2.16
C GLU A 22 -33.56 37.53 3.42
N ARG A 23 -34.01 36.29 3.59
CA ARG A 23 -34.68 35.86 4.83
C ARG A 23 -33.77 36.03 6.04
N LEU A 24 -32.49 35.65 5.92
CA LEU A 24 -31.50 35.83 6.99
C LEU A 24 -31.23 37.32 7.28
N ARG A 25 -31.12 38.15 6.24
CA ARG A 25 -30.95 39.60 6.39
C ARG A 25 -32.14 40.23 7.12
N LYS A 26 -33.35 39.74 6.84
CA LYS A 26 -34.60 40.23 7.45
C LYS A 26 -34.75 39.80 8.91
N THR A 27 -34.30 38.61 9.30
CA THR A 27 -34.23 38.20 10.72
C THR A 27 -33.19 38.99 11.49
N VAL A 28 -32.00 39.26 10.92
CA VAL A 28 -30.95 40.05 11.59
C VAL A 28 -31.35 41.51 11.76
N SER A 29 -32.07 42.09 10.80
CA SER A 29 -32.49 43.51 10.88
C SER A 29 -33.66 43.75 11.86
N SER A 30 -34.32 42.70 12.34
CA SER A 30 -35.49 42.80 13.23
C SER A 30 -35.18 42.53 14.70
N GLN A 31 -33.92 42.27 15.07
CA GLN A 31 -33.46 42.07 16.44
C GLN A 31 -32.44 43.14 16.86
N ASN A 32 -32.92 44.37 17.07
CA ASN A 32 -32.20 45.40 17.83
C ASN A 32 -32.90 45.62 19.18
N GLY A 33 -33.04 44.56 19.97
CA GLY A 33 -33.56 44.58 21.34
C GLY A 33 -32.57 43.89 22.30
N PRO A 34 -32.24 44.48 23.46
CA PRO A 34 -31.19 43.95 24.33
C PRO A 34 -31.73 42.85 25.24
N SER A 35 -31.64 41.58 24.82
CA SER A 35 -31.80 40.45 25.74
C SER A 35 -31.38 39.11 25.13
N SER A 36 -30.59 38.35 25.92
CA SER A 36 -30.19 36.93 25.78
C SER A 36 -28.93 36.62 24.96
N SER A 37 -27.77 36.84 25.58
CA SER A 37 -26.43 36.44 25.12
C SER A 37 -26.12 34.94 25.23
N SER A 38 -27.08 34.07 25.55
CA SER A 38 -26.81 32.64 25.80
C SER A 38 -27.09 31.69 24.63
N LYS A 39 -27.82 32.12 23.58
CA LYS A 39 -28.12 31.25 22.41
C LYS A 39 -27.17 31.44 21.22
N ALA A 40 -26.40 32.52 21.21
CA ALA A 40 -25.45 32.80 20.12
C ALA A 40 -24.16 31.98 20.26
N ASP A 41 -23.72 31.68 21.48
CA ASP A 41 -22.48 30.93 21.74
C ASP A 41 -22.62 29.41 21.47
N GLU A 42 -23.81 28.84 21.66
CA GLU A 42 -24.07 27.41 21.45
C GLU A 42 -24.21 27.04 19.96
N GLN A 43 -24.85 27.93 19.17
CA GLN A 43 -24.93 27.80 17.72
C GLN A 43 -23.55 27.99 17.05
N ARG A 44 -22.71 28.88 17.59
CA ARG A 44 -21.34 29.10 17.11
C ARG A 44 -20.45 27.89 17.40
N SER A 45 -20.66 27.23 18.52
CA SER A 45 -19.95 26.00 18.92
C SER A 45 -20.32 24.79 18.06
N ALA A 46 -21.59 24.62 17.68
CA ALA A 46 -21.99 23.55 16.76
C ALA A 46 -21.35 23.71 15.36
N VAL A 47 -21.29 24.95 14.85
CA VAL A 47 -20.69 25.27 13.54
C VAL A 47 -19.17 25.08 13.55
N THR A 48 -18.46 25.47 14.62
CA THR A 48 -17.02 25.25 14.74
C THR A 48 -16.68 23.77 14.85
N LEU A 49 -17.47 23.00 15.61
CA LEU A 49 -17.25 21.56 15.76
C LEU A 49 -17.59 20.77 14.47
N GLN A 50 -18.51 21.25 13.63
CA GLN A 50 -18.76 20.68 12.30
C GLN A 50 -17.66 21.03 11.29
N SER A 51 -17.13 22.26 11.37
CA SER A 51 -15.95 22.67 10.60
C SER A 51 -14.72 21.81 10.92
N GLU A 52 -14.48 21.50 12.20
CA GLU A 52 -13.37 20.65 12.62
C GLU A 52 -13.50 19.21 12.11
N PHE A 53 -14.70 18.62 12.18
CA PHE A 53 -14.95 17.31 11.58
C PHE A 53 -14.67 17.32 10.08
N ASN A 54 -15.23 18.28 9.34
CA ASN A 54 -15.04 18.40 7.89
C ASN A 54 -13.57 18.61 7.53
N ARG A 55 -12.84 19.41 8.31
CA ARG A 55 -11.41 19.68 8.11
C ARG A 55 -10.58 18.41 8.31
N ARG A 56 -10.86 17.64 9.37
CA ARG A 56 -10.19 16.35 9.63
C ARG A 56 -10.52 15.32 8.55
N ALA A 57 -11.79 15.19 8.19
CA ALA A 57 -12.25 14.29 7.13
C ALA A 57 -11.57 14.62 5.78
N SER A 58 -11.48 15.91 5.43
CA SER A 58 -10.80 16.37 4.21
C SER A 58 -9.30 16.03 4.23
N LYS A 59 -8.61 16.25 5.36
CA LYS A 59 -7.18 15.90 5.51
C LYS A 59 -6.94 14.39 5.34
N ILE A 60 -7.81 13.57 5.93
CA ILE A 60 -7.75 12.11 5.79
C ILE A 60 -7.99 11.71 4.32
N GLY A 61 -9.03 12.25 3.69
CA GLY A 61 -9.35 11.98 2.30
C GLY A 61 -8.20 12.34 1.35
N LEU A 62 -7.51 13.46 1.58
CA LEU A 62 -6.32 13.86 0.83
C LEU A 62 -5.15 12.91 1.09
N GLY A 63 -4.91 12.55 2.35
CA GLY A 63 -3.86 11.60 2.72
C GLY A 63 -4.05 10.24 2.05
N ILE A 64 -5.27 9.68 2.09
CA ILE A 64 -5.61 8.43 1.38
C ILE A 64 -5.29 8.57 -0.11
N HIS A 65 -5.66 9.69 -0.74
CA HIS A 65 -5.37 9.89 -2.16
C HIS A 65 -3.87 9.90 -2.46
N HIS A 66 -3.06 10.61 -1.67
CA HIS A 66 -1.61 10.60 -1.83
C HIS A 66 -1.03 9.19 -1.63
N THR A 67 -1.50 8.43 -0.64
CA THR A 67 -1.10 7.05 -0.42
C THR A 67 -1.44 6.18 -1.63
N SER A 68 -2.64 6.30 -2.20
CA SER A 68 -3.04 5.61 -3.43
C SER A 68 -2.16 5.96 -4.63
N GLN A 69 -1.71 7.21 -4.76
CA GLN A 69 -0.77 7.59 -5.83
C GLN A 69 0.60 6.92 -5.65
N LYS A 70 1.13 6.91 -4.42
CA LYS A 70 2.38 6.19 -4.09
C LYS A 70 2.23 4.70 -4.35
N LEU A 71 1.09 4.11 -4.01
CA LEU A 71 0.74 2.72 -4.31
C LEU A 71 0.75 2.41 -5.80
N ALA A 72 0.15 3.27 -6.62
CA ALA A 72 0.16 3.11 -8.07
C ALA A 72 1.59 3.14 -8.64
N LYS A 73 2.47 3.99 -8.08
CA LYS A 73 3.89 4.02 -8.44
C LYS A 73 4.61 2.75 -7.99
N LEU A 74 4.40 2.30 -6.75
CA LEU A 74 4.95 1.06 -6.23
C LEU A 74 4.50 -0.14 -7.07
N ALA A 75 3.22 -0.21 -7.47
CA ALA A 75 2.68 -1.25 -8.32
C ALA A 75 3.39 -1.30 -9.68
N LYS A 76 3.68 -0.14 -10.29
CA LYS A 76 4.45 -0.06 -11.54
C LYS A 76 5.87 -0.58 -11.34
N LEU A 77 6.54 -0.19 -10.26
CA LEU A 77 7.91 -0.66 -9.94
C LEU A 77 7.94 -2.16 -9.62
N ALA A 78 6.93 -2.66 -8.90
CA ALA A 78 6.80 -4.07 -8.57
C ALA A 78 6.59 -4.94 -9.83
N LYS A 79 5.94 -4.40 -10.87
CA LYS A 79 5.82 -5.04 -12.20
C LYS A 79 7.09 -4.90 -13.04
N ARG A 80 7.83 -3.79 -12.89
CA ARG A 80 9.09 -3.54 -13.61
C ARG A 80 10.21 -4.39 -13.01
N THR A 81 10.31 -5.61 -13.51
CA THR A 81 11.36 -6.55 -13.11
C THR A 81 12.52 -6.55 -14.13
N SER A 82 13.39 -5.54 -14.04
CA SER A 82 14.58 -5.43 -14.91
C SER A 82 15.80 -6.11 -14.28
N VAL A 83 16.59 -6.81 -15.10
CA VAL A 83 17.79 -7.53 -14.64
C VAL A 83 18.97 -6.59 -14.40
N PHE A 84 18.96 -5.42 -15.05
CA PHE A 84 20.09 -4.47 -15.06
C PHE A 84 19.87 -3.24 -14.19
N ASP A 85 18.63 -2.99 -13.81
CA ASP A 85 18.21 -1.81 -13.04
C ASP A 85 17.18 -2.28 -12.01
N ASP A 86 17.67 -2.74 -10.86
CA ASP A 86 16.84 -3.34 -9.81
C ASP A 86 16.22 -2.24 -8.94
N PRO A 87 14.90 -1.98 -9.02
CA PRO A 87 14.25 -0.85 -8.33
C PRO A 87 14.05 -1.12 -6.82
N THR A 88 14.86 -1.98 -6.23
CA THR A 88 14.65 -2.53 -4.90
C THR A 88 14.69 -1.47 -3.79
N MET A 89 15.62 -0.51 -3.87
CA MET A 89 15.70 0.57 -2.88
C MET A 89 14.48 1.50 -2.93
N GLU A 90 14.03 1.88 -4.14
CA GLU A 90 12.83 2.72 -4.32
C GLU A 90 11.57 1.99 -3.85
N ILE A 91 11.49 0.67 -4.08
CA ILE A 91 10.40 -0.17 -3.56
C ILE A 91 10.39 -0.19 -2.03
N GLN A 92 11.55 -0.37 -1.39
CA GLN A 92 11.66 -0.36 0.08
C GLN A 92 11.26 1.00 0.67
N GLU A 93 11.75 2.09 0.10
CA GLU A 93 11.42 3.44 0.55
C GLU A 93 9.93 3.73 0.43
N LEU A 94 9.34 3.46 -0.74
CA LEU A 94 7.91 3.64 -0.96
C LEU A 94 7.08 2.73 -0.03
N THR A 95 7.51 1.51 0.21
CA THR A 95 6.85 0.57 1.14
C THR A 95 6.85 1.13 2.57
N ALA A 96 7.99 1.63 3.05
CA ALA A 96 8.11 2.21 4.38
C ALA A 96 7.24 3.47 4.53
N VAL A 97 7.26 4.36 3.55
CA VAL A 97 6.44 5.59 3.55
C VAL A 97 4.95 5.26 3.49
N ILE A 98 4.53 4.33 2.63
CA ILE A 98 3.12 3.91 2.53
C ILE A 98 2.65 3.26 3.83
N LYS A 99 3.50 2.44 4.47
CA LYS A 99 3.20 1.86 5.79
C LYS A 99 2.94 2.96 6.81
N GLN A 100 3.86 3.92 6.92
CA GLN A 100 3.70 5.06 7.83
C GLN A 100 2.41 5.85 7.54
N ASP A 101 2.12 6.12 6.26
CA ASP A 101 0.92 6.84 5.87
C ASP A 101 -0.35 6.06 6.25
N ILE A 102 -0.41 4.74 6.01
CA ILE A 102 -1.58 3.92 6.35
C ILE A 102 -1.80 3.87 7.87
N THR A 103 -0.74 3.67 8.67
CA THR A 103 -0.85 3.68 10.14
C THR A 103 -1.36 5.04 10.65
N ALA A 104 -0.81 6.15 10.13
CA ALA A 104 -1.25 7.49 10.49
C ALA A 104 -2.72 7.75 10.07
N LEU A 105 -3.12 7.28 8.89
CA LEU A 105 -4.50 7.40 8.39
C LEU A 105 -5.47 6.54 9.21
N ASN A 106 -5.09 5.32 9.61
CA ASN A 106 -5.90 4.45 10.48
C ASN A 106 -6.18 5.15 11.81
N SER A 107 -5.15 5.69 12.47
CA SER A 107 -5.31 6.45 13.71
C SER A 107 -6.21 7.67 13.53
N ALA A 108 -6.00 8.46 12.46
CA ALA A 108 -6.81 9.64 12.20
C ALA A 108 -8.30 9.30 11.92
N VAL A 109 -8.58 8.17 11.27
CA VAL A 109 -9.95 7.68 11.03
C VAL A 109 -10.62 7.22 12.32
N VAL A 110 -9.89 6.54 13.21
CA VAL A 110 -10.39 6.16 14.54
C VAL A 110 -10.70 7.40 15.37
N ASP A 111 -9.81 8.39 15.39
CA ASP A 111 -10.03 9.67 16.06
C ASP A 111 -11.25 10.42 15.49
N LEU A 112 -11.42 10.42 14.17
CA LEU A 112 -12.58 11.03 13.50
C LEU A 112 -13.88 10.32 13.90
N GLN A 113 -13.86 9.00 14.03
CA GLN A 113 -15.01 8.21 14.48
C GLN A 113 -15.37 8.50 15.93
N LEU A 114 -14.40 8.69 16.82
CA LEU A 114 -14.65 9.11 18.21
C LEU A 114 -15.35 10.47 18.28
N VAL A 115 -14.90 11.44 17.47
CA VAL A 115 -15.53 12.77 17.37
C VAL A 115 -16.97 12.66 16.82
N SER A 116 -17.21 11.77 15.86
CA SER A 116 -18.55 11.50 15.33
C SER A 116 -19.47 10.89 16.40
N ASN A 117 -18.99 9.89 17.14
CA ASN A 117 -19.77 9.22 18.18
C ASN A 117 -20.07 10.15 19.36
N SER A 118 -19.13 11.02 19.74
CA SER A 118 -19.32 12.00 20.81
C SER A 118 -20.37 13.07 20.47
N ARG A 119 -20.68 13.29 19.19
CA ARG A 119 -21.72 14.24 18.74
C ARG A 119 -23.12 13.62 18.64
N ASN A 120 -23.24 12.30 18.75
CA ASN A 120 -24.51 11.59 18.57
C ASN A 120 -25.56 11.87 19.68
N ASP A 121 -25.18 12.49 20.81
CA ASP A 121 -26.03 12.57 22.00
C ASP A 121 -26.94 13.81 22.10
N GLY A 122 -26.90 14.74 21.13
CA GLY A 122 -27.72 15.98 21.26
C GLY A 122 -27.91 16.87 20.03
N ILE A 123 -27.43 16.48 18.85
CA ILE A 123 -27.47 17.31 17.62
C ILE A 123 -28.25 16.60 16.49
N SER A 124 -28.92 17.41 15.67
CA SER A 124 -29.77 17.10 14.52
C SER A 124 -29.39 15.81 13.76
N SER A 125 -30.35 14.88 13.65
CA SER A 125 -30.21 13.55 13.03
C SER A 125 -29.47 13.54 11.68
N ASP A 126 -29.74 14.52 10.82
CA ASP A 126 -29.16 14.63 9.47
C ASP A 126 -27.63 14.81 9.49
N THR A 127 -27.10 15.59 10.43
CA THR A 127 -25.65 15.87 10.52
C THR A 127 -24.85 14.68 11.05
N THR A 128 -25.48 13.90 11.94
CA THR A 128 -24.93 12.65 12.47
C THR A 128 -24.87 11.60 11.37
N SER A 129 -25.96 11.40 10.62
CA SER A 129 -26.02 10.46 9.49
C SER A 129 -25.01 10.81 8.39
N HIS A 130 -24.83 12.11 8.10
CA HIS A 130 -23.80 12.54 7.18
C HIS A 130 -22.38 12.21 7.71
N SER A 131 -22.11 12.49 8.99
CA SER A 131 -20.80 12.24 9.59
C SER A 131 -20.44 10.75 9.59
N THR A 132 -21.40 9.87 9.91
CA THR A 132 -21.19 8.42 9.85
C THR A 132 -20.93 7.95 8.42
N THR A 133 -21.70 8.44 7.45
CA THR A 133 -21.51 8.09 6.03
C THR A 133 -20.11 8.49 5.53
N VAL A 134 -19.63 9.68 5.91
CA VAL A 134 -18.28 10.15 5.54
C VAL A 134 -17.21 9.27 6.19
N VAL A 135 -17.37 8.92 7.47
CA VAL A 135 -16.45 8.02 8.17
C VAL A 135 -16.41 6.65 7.50
N ASP A 136 -17.56 6.10 7.12
CA ASP A 136 -17.66 4.81 6.44
C ASP A 136 -17.01 4.83 5.04
N ASP A 137 -17.23 5.90 4.26
CA ASP A 137 -16.56 6.09 2.97
C ASP A 137 -15.04 6.15 3.14
N LEU A 138 -14.53 6.95 4.07
CA LEU A 138 -13.10 7.05 4.35
C LEU A 138 -12.51 5.70 4.79
N LYS A 139 -13.22 4.95 5.64
CA LYS A 139 -12.83 3.60 6.06
C LYS A 139 -12.76 2.65 4.88
N ASN A 140 -13.76 2.64 4.00
CA ASN A 140 -13.78 1.78 2.82
C ASN A 140 -12.65 2.11 1.83
N ARG A 141 -12.36 3.40 1.63
CA ARG A 141 -11.26 3.86 0.77
C ARG A 141 -9.89 3.50 1.35
N LEU A 142 -9.71 3.64 2.67
CA LEU A 142 -8.49 3.22 3.35
C LEU A 142 -8.29 1.71 3.28
N MET A 143 -9.37 0.94 3.52
CA MET A 143 -9.34 -0.52 3.37
C MET A 143 -8.96 -0.95 1.95
N SER A 144 -9.48 -0.26 0.94
CA SER A 144 -9.12 -0.51 -0.45
C SER A 144 -7.64 -0.25 -0.72
N ALA A 145 -7.09 0.87 -0.21
CA ALA A 145 -5.66 1.18 -0.32
C ALA A 145 -4.79 0.14 0.40
N THR A 146 -5.19 -0.30 1.60
CA THR A 146 -4.49 -1.35 2.36
C THR A 146 -4.48 -2.68 1.62
N LYS A 147 -5.61 -3.05 1.00
CA LYS A 147 -5.71 -4.26 0.17
C LYS A 147 -4.78 -4.19 -1.03
N GLU A 148 -4.82 -3.08 -1.78
CA GLU A 148 -3.94 -2.86 -2.94
C GLU A 148 -2.46 -2.92 -2.54
N PHE A 149 -2.10 -2.33 -1.40
CA PHE A 149 -0.75 -2.39 -0.87
C PHE A 149 -0.26 -3.83 -0.66
N LYS A 150 -1.09 -4.64 0.00
CA LYS A 150 -0.79 -6.05 0.23
C LYS A 150 -0.62 -6.81 -1.08
N GLU A 151 -1.53 -6.62 -2.03
CA GLU A 151 -1.45 -7.26 -3.35
C GLU A 151 -0.15 -6.89 -4.09
N VAL A 152 0.26 -5.62 -4.03
CA VAL A 152 1.50 -5.15 -4.66
C VAL A 152 2.74 -5.77 -4.03
N LEU A 153 2.78 -5.89 -2.71
CA LEU A 153 3.89 -6.54 -2.00
C LEU A 153 3.96 -8.03 -2.30
N THR A 154 2.81 -8.72 -2.33
CA THR A 154 2.73 -10.13 -2.75
C THR A 154 3.23 -10.31 -4.18
N MET A 155 2.79 -9.46 -5.11
CA MET A 155 3.22 -9.50 -6.51
C MET A 155 4.73 -9.25 -6.64
N ARG A 156 5.31 -8.32 -5.88
CA ARG A 156 6.77 -8.11 -5.88
C ARG A 156 7.51 -9.36 -5.42
N THR A 157 7.04 -10.00 -4.34
CA THR A 157 7.64 -11.24 -3.83
C THR A 157 7.58 -12.36 -4.86
N GLU A 158 6.44 -12.52 -5.53
CA GLU A 158 6.29 -13.48 -6.63
C GLU A 158 7.25 -13.18 -7.78
N ASN A 159 7.33 -11.93 -8.23
CA ASN A 159 8.25 -11.51 -9.29
C ASN A 159 9.73 -11.75 -8.93
N LEU A 160 10.13 -11.53 -7.67
CA LEU A 160 11.47 -11.87 -7.19
C LEU A 160 11.72 -13.37 -7.30
N LYS A 161 10.77 -14.20 -6.82
CA LYS A 161 10.90 -15.66 -6.86
C LYS A 161 11.01 -16.17 -8.29
N VAL A 162 10.16 -15.67 -9.20
CA VAL A 162 10.23 -16.02 -10.63
C VAL A 162 11.57 -15.61 -11.23
N HIS A 163 12.08 -14.42 -10.89
CA HIS A 163 13.42 -13.99 -11.34
C HIS A 163 14.53 -14.88 -10.81
N GLU A 164 14.44 -15.30 -9.55
CA GLU A 164 15.40 -16.22 -8.98
C GLU A 164 15.36 -17.59 -9.67
N SER A 165 14.16 -18.18 -9.85
CA SER A 165 14.01 -19.45 -10.56
C SER A 165 14.50 -19.35 -12.01
N ARG A 166 14.15 -18.28 -12.73
CA ARG A 166 14.65 -18.04 -14.09
C ARG A 166 16.17 -17.91 -14.11
N ARG A 167 16.74 -17.18 -13.15
CA ARG A 167 18.19 -17.08 -13.02
C ARG A 167 18.82 -18.43 -12.68
N GLN A 168 18.24 -19.26 -11.82
CA GLN A 168 18.75 -20.60 -11.54
C GLN A 168 18.74 -21.47 -12.80
N LEU A 169 17.70 -21.38 -13.63
CA LEU A 169 17.61 -22.11 -14.91
C LEU A 169 18.66 -21.68 -15.94
N PHE A 170 18.99 -20.39 -16.02
CA PHE A 170 19.97 -19.87 -16.99
C PHE A 170 21.39 -19.65 -16.43
N SER A 171 21.57 -19.69 -15.12
CA SER A 171 22.87 -19.52 -14.43
C SER A 171 23.48 -20.84 -13.97
N SER A 172 22.74 -21.95 -14.00
CA SER A 172 23.27 -23.28 -13.66
C SER A 172 24.10 -23.93 -14.77
N THR A 173 24.25 -23.30 -15.94
CA THR A 173 25.05 -23.83 -17.05
C THR A 173 26.50 -23.32 -17.09
N ALA A 174 26.92 -22.44 -16.18
CA ALA A 174 28.26 -21.83 -16.25
C ALA A 174 29.35 -22.53 -15.40
N SER A 175 29.05 -23.60 -14.67
CA SER A 175 30.08 -24.28 -13.86
C SER A 175 29.80 -25.77 -13.62
N LYS A 176 29.67 -26.54 -14.70
CA LYS A 176 29.91 -27.98 -14.65
C LYS A 176 30.40 -28.56 -15.98
N ASP A 177 31.38 -27.92 -16.61
CA ASP A 177 32.14 -28.52 -17.71
C ASP A 177 33.61 -28.06 -17.72
N SER A 178 34.29 -28.23 -16.58
CA SER A 178 35.76 -28.17 -16.53
C SER A 178 36.32 -29.24 -15.59
N ALA A 179 35.77 -30.45 -15.64
CA ALA A 179 36.33 -31.59 -14.92
C ALA A 179 36.77 -32.68 -15.93
N ASN A 180 38.03 -32.57 -16.34
CA ASN A 180 38.92 -33.62 -16.84
C ASN A 180 38.27 -34.98 -17.23
N PRO A 181 38.30 -35.40 -18.50
CA PRO A 181 37.61 -36.59 -19.00
C PRO A 181 38.29 -37.94 -18.64
N PHE A 182 39.27 -37.98 -17.73
CA PHE A 182 40.10 -39.17 -17.48
C PHE A 182 40.02 -39.79 -16.08
N VAL A 183 39.14 -39.33 -15.18
CA VAL A 183 39.01 -39.98 -13.86
C VAL A 183 37.89 -41.02 -13.88
N ARG A 184 38.21 -42.20 -14.40
CA ARG A 184 37.37 -43.40 -14.29
C ARG A 184 37.43 -43.99 -12.88
N GLN A 185 36.23 -44.28 -12.36
CA GLN A 185 35.84 -45.45 -11.55
C GLN A 185 36.40 -45.61 -10.12
N ARG A 186 35.48 -45.55 -9.13
CA ARG A 186 35.29 -46.64 -8.16
C ARG A 186 33.89 -46.62 -7.51
N PRO A 187 33.09 -47.70 -7.62
CA PRO A 187 31.88 -47.88 -6.82
C PRO A 187 32.20 -48.72 -5.57
N LEU A 188 31.70 -48.32 -4.40
CA LEU A 188 31.54 -49.27 -3.29
C LEU A 188 30.36 -48.85 -2.40
N ALA A 189 29.43 -49.78 -2.23
CA ALA A 189 28.24 -49.67 -1.43
C ALA A 189 28.53 -50.00 0.04
N THR A 190 27.80 -49.37 0.98
CA THR A 190 27.31 -50.02 2.21
C THR A 190 25.97 -49.43 2.67
N ARG A 191 25.00 -50.35 2.80
CA ARG A 191 23.78 -50.38 3.66
C ARG A 191 24.08 -49.95 5.12
N SER A 192 23.16 -49.58 6.03
CA SER A 192 21.72 -49.84 6.24
C SER A 192 21.16 -48.99 7.42
N ALA A 193 19.82 -48.78 7.44
CA ALA A 193 18.87 -48.74 8.59
C ALA A 193 19.02 -47.68 9.70
N ALA A 194 18.00 -47.09 10.35
CA ALA A 194 16.53 -47.09 10.29
C ALA A 194 16.03 -45.97 11.25
N ALA A 195 14.84 -45.38 11.01
CA ALA A 195 13.80 -45.08 12.03
C ALA A 195 12.72 -44.12 11.51
N SER A 196 11.48 -44.47 11.83
CA SER A 196 10.18 -43.90 11.48
C SER A 196 9.68 -42.82 12.46
N THR A 197 8.85 -41.87 11.99
CA THR A 197 7.45 -41.60 12.45
C THR A 197 7.00 -40.12 12.34
N SER A 198 5.70 -39.96 12.02
CA SER A 198 4.81 -38.80 12.20
C SER A 198 4.77 -37.68 11.13
N SER A 199 3.93 -37.91 10.13
CA SER A 199 3.34 -36.90 9.26
C SER A 199 2.32 -36.04 10.02
N SER A 200 2.62 -34.75 10.21
CA SER A 200 1.65 -33.75 10.69
C SER A 200 0.96 -33.05 9.49
N PRO A 201 -0.37 -32.94 9.46
CA PRO A 201 -1.09 -32.19 8.41
C PRO A 201 -1.10 -30.67 8.69
N PRO A 202 -1.15 -29.81 7.65
CA PRO A 202 -1.14 -28.36 7.80
C PRO A 202 -2.48 -27.76 8.32
N PRO A 203 -2.43 -26.62 9.03
CA PRO A 203 -3.50 -26.16 9.92
C PRO A 203 -4.49 -25.21 9.23
N TRP A 204 -5.22 -25.66 8.20
CA TRP A 204 -6.25 -24.84 7.54
C TRP A 204 -7.68 -25.37 7.77
N ALA A 205 -7.91 -25.99 8.93
CA ALA A 205 -9.25 -26.36 9.38
C ALA A 205 -9.66 -25.49 10.57
N ASN A 206 -10.29 -24.35 10.30
CA ASN A 206 -11.62 -23.96 10.79
C ASN A 206 -11.82 -22.44 10.65
N GLY A 207 -12.90 -22.02 10.00
CA GLY A 207 -13.25 -20.61 9.90
C GLY A 207 -14.63 -20.41 9.29
N SER A 208 -15.67 -20.64 10.08
CA SER A 208 -17.03 -20.15 9.77
C SER A 208 -17.05 -18.61 9.76
N PRO A 209 -17.82 -17.96 8.88
CA PRO A 209 -17.95 -16.51 8.85
C PRO A 209 -19.04 -16.04 9.83
N SER A 210 -18.64 -15.63 11.03
CA SER A 210 -19.48 -14.75 11.86
C SER A 210 -19.12 -13.29 11.55
N SER A 211 -19.91 -12.71 10.66
CA SER A 211 -19.94 -11.27 10.38
C SER A 211 -20.62 -10.54 11.53
N SER A 212 -19.84 -9.86 12.36
CA SER A 212 -20.18 -8.62 13.08
C SER A 212 -19.11 -8.40 14.15
N GLN A 213 -18.64 -7.16 14.29
CA GLN A 213 -17.57 -6.69 15.20
C GLN A 213 -16.15 -6.74 14.61
N LEU A 214 -15.85 -5.80 13.70
CA LEU A 214 -14.61 -5.83 12.91
C LEU A 214 -14.06 -4.41 12.72
N PHE A 215 -13.42 -3.84 13.73
CA PHE A 215 -12.61 -2.62 13.55
C PHE A 215 -11.32 -2.47 14.38
N PRO A 216 -10.98 -3.38 15.31
CA PRO A 216 -9.58 -3.51 15.77
C PRO A 216 -8.69 -4.43 14.90
N ARG A 217 -9.26 -5.21 13.98
CA ARG A 217 -8.55 -6.30 13.26
C ARG A 217 -7.75 -5.88 12.03
N ILE A 218 -7.86 -4.63 11.59
CA ILE A 218 -7.19 -4.17 10.37
C ILE A 218 -5.70 -3.95 10.62
N ASP A 219 -5.33 -3.43 11.81
CA ASP A 219 -3.94 -3.17 12.16
C ASP A 219 -3.16 -4.47 12.38
N GLU A 220 -3.67 -5.37 13.24
CA GLU A 220 -2.98 -6.64 13.57
C GLU A 220 -2.80 -7.56 12.34
N ASN A 221 -3.82 -7.70 11.49
CA ASN A 221 -3.70 -8.58 10.32
C ASN A 221 -2.74 -8.03 9.26
N MET A 222 -2.72 -6.71 9.09
CA MET A 222 -1.83 -6.04 8.14
C MET A 222 -0.38 -6.19 8.57
N ASP A 223 -0.05 -5.94 9.83
CA ASP A 223 1.32 -6.07 10.34
C ASP A 223 1.84 -7.52 10.27
N ASP A 224 1.03 -8.52 10.62
CA ASP A 224 1.43 -9.93 10.55
C ASP A 224 1.73 -10.38 9.11
N THR A 225 0.86 -10.05 8.15
CA THR A 225 1.13 -10.41 6.75
C THR A 225 2.29 -9.63 6.15
N MET A 226 2.52 -8.39 6.62
CA MET A 226 3.64 -7.58 6.15
C MET A 226 4.98 -8.04 6.72
N ALA A 227 5.08 -8.34 8.01
CA ALA A 227 6.31 -8.84 8.62
C ALA A 227 6.77 -10.14 7.94
N ASN A 228 5.81 -11.01 7.57
CA ASN A 228 6.11 -12.26 6.88
C ASN A 228 6.59 -12.04 5.43
N VAL A 229 6.00 -11.07 4.72
CA VAL A 229 6.42 -10.70 3.36
C VAL A 229 7.75 -9.94 3.38
N GLU A 230 7.98 -9.09 4.37
CA GLU A 230 9.20 -8.29 4.54
C GLU A 230 10.40 -9.15 4.98
N GLY A 231 10.20 -10.11 5.88
CA GLY A 231 11.21 -11.11 6.23
C GLY A 231 11.61 -11.95 5.03
N ALA A 232 10.63 -12.36 4.21
CA ALA A 232 10.88 -13.09 2.97
C ALA A 232 11.61 -12.21 1.93
N GLN A 233 11.20 -10.96 1.75
CA GLN A 233 11.83 -10.03 0.83
C GLN A 233 13.26 -9.68 1.27
N GLY A 234 13.49 -9.38 2.56
CA GLY A 234 14.80 -9.01 3.10
C GLY A 234 15.84 -10.12 2.99
N ALA A 235 15.46 -11.38 3.23
CA ALA A 235 16.34 -12.52 3.03
C ALA A 235 16.73 -12.69 1.55
N LEU A 236 15.76 -12.54 0.64
CA LEU A 236 15.99 -12.58 -0.81
C LEU A 236 16.88 -11.42 -1.27
N LEU A 237 16.66 -10.23 -0.73
CA LEU A 237 17.40 -9.02 -1.06
C LEU A 237 18.86 -9.11 -0.62
N LYS A 238 19.11 -9.64 0.58
CA LYS A 238 20.46 -9.87 1.10
C LYS A 238 21.21 -10.86 0.21
N TYR A 239 20.54 -11.91 -0.23
CA TYR A 239 21.11 -12.90 -1.15
C TYR A 239 21.36 -12.30 -2.55
N LEU A 240 20.41 -11.53 -3.08
CA LEU A 240 20.52 -10.84 -4.37
C LEU A 240 21.62 -9.77 -4.39
N ASN A 241 21.78 -9.01 -3.30
CA ASN A 241 22.83 -8.00 -3.16
C ASN A 241 24.22 -8.64 -3.02
N SER A 242 24.33 -9.72 -2.22
CA SER A 242 25.54 -10.54 -2.17
C SER A 242 25.91 -11.11 -3.55
N ILE A 243 24.92 -11.47 -4.37
CA ILE A 243 25.13 -11.90 -5.76
C ILE A 243 25.43 -10.74 -6.72
N SER A 244 24.86 -9.55 -6.50
CA SER A 244 25.17 -8.32 -7.26
C SER A 244 26.65 -7.95 -7.14
N SER A 245 27.25 -8.17 -5.97
CA SER A 245 28.71 -8.03 -5.79
C SER A 245 29.51 -8.83 -6.82
N ASN A 246 29.06 -10.04 -7.18
CA ASN A 246 29.69 -10.84 -8.23
C ASN A 246 29.57 -10.22 -9.63
N ARG A 247 28.61 -9.33 -9.88
CA ARG A 247 28.52 -8.59 -11.15
C ARG A 247 29.57 -7.49 -11.25
N TRP A 248 29.91 -6.86 -10.14
CA TRP A 248 31.01 -5.90 -10.09
C TRP A 248 32.37 -6.61 -10.16
N LEU A 249 32.45 -7.87 -9.68
CA LEU A 249 33.58 -8.76 -9.95
C LEU A 249 33.68 -9.09 -11.45
N MET A 250 32.55 -9.44 -12.11
CA MET A 250 32.50 -9.69 -13.55
C MET A 250 32.88 -8.46 -14.38
N ILE A 251 32.43 -7.26 -13.99
CA ILE A 251 32.81 -6.02 -14.69
C ILE A 251 34.33 -5.75 -14.59
N LYS A 252 34.93 -6.05 -13.43
CA LYS A 252 36.38 -5.95 -13.21
C LYS A 252 37.17 -6.96 -14.04
N ILE A 253 36.72 -8.22 -14.09
CA ILE A 253 37.31 -9.25 -14.95
C ILE A 253 37.22 -8.86 -16.42
N PHE A 254 36.07 -8.31 -16.85
CA PHE A 254 35.84 -7.90 -18.23
C PHE A 254 36.75 -6.74 -18.65
N PHE A 255 36.96 -5.75 -17.76
CA PHE A 255 37.91 -4.66 -17.98
C PHE A 255 39.35 -5.15 -18.10
N VAL A 256 39.76 -6.11 -17.27
CA VAL A 256 41.10 -6.70 -17.34
C VAL A 256 41.29 -7.46 -18.66
N LEU A 257 40.27 -8.19 -19.13
CA LEU A 257 40.33 -8.90 -20.41
C LEU A 257 40.42 -7.94 -21.61
N ILE A 258 39.65 -6.84 -21.62
CA ILE A 258 39.73 -5.82 -22.68
C ILE A 258 41.10 -5.14 -22.70
N PHE A 259 41.66 -4.83 -21.53
CA PHE A 259 42.98 -4.23 -21.41
C PHE A 259 44.07 -5.14 -21.99
N PHE A 260 44.04 -6.44 -21.67
CA PHE A 260 44.96 -7.41 -22.24
C PHE A 260 44.76 -7.60 -23.75
N LEU A 261 43.52 -7.60 -24.24
CA LEU A 261 43.23 -7.68 -25.67
C LEU A 261 43.82 -6.49 -26.45
N MET A 262 43.71 -5.27 -25.91
CA MET A 262 44.27 -4.06 -26.52
C MET A 262 45.79 -4.10 -26.58
N ILE A 263 46.45 -4.57 -25.51
CA ILE A 263 47.92 -4.72 -25.50
C ILE A 263 48.36 -5.79 -26.50
N PHE A 264 47.66 -6.92 -26.55
CA PHE A 264 47.98 -8.01 -27.47
C PHE A 264 47.82 -7.58 -28.94
N LEU A 265 46.75 -6.85 -29.27
CA LEU A 265 46.55 -6.29 -30.61
C LEU A 265 47.63 -5.28 -30.99
N PHE A 266 48.08 -4.44 -30.05
CA PHE A 266 49.12 -3.45 -30.30
C PHE A 266 50.54 -4.05 -30.44
N PHE A 267 50.78 -5.22 -29.85
CA PHE A 267 52.08 -5.91 -29.95
C PHE A 267 52.14 -6.96 -31.08
N VAL A 268 50.99 -7.44 -31.55
CA VAL A 268 50.91 -8.42 -32.66
C VAL A 268 50.67 -7.74 -34.01
N ALA A 269 50.02 -6.57 -34.05
CA ALA A 269 49.94 -5.71 -35.24
C ALA A 269 51.20 -4.84 -35.38
#